data_AF-A0AAV4EJ75-F1
#
_entry.id   AF-A0AAV4EJ75-F1
#
_cell.length_a   1.000
_cell.length_b   1.000
_cell.length_c   1.000
_cell.angle_alpha   90.00
_cell.angle_beta   90.00
_cell.angle_gamma   90.00
#
_symmetry.space_group_name_H-M   'P 1'
#
loop_
_entity.id
_entity.type
_entity.pdbx_description
1 polymer ?
#
loop_
_entity_poly.entity_id
_entity_poly.type
_entity_poly.pdbx_seq_one_letter_code
_entity_poly.pdbx_strand_id
1 'polypeptide(L)'
;FSRDVDTVDNAIPLIIRDFLITACIILFTLIVILVQSPIFGAVLIPIVVVFMIIQNYYVRTSRQLKRIESIARSPIYVHFSESVTGAAVIRAYGATERFMLESERRVDRNQVYYFASQAAIR
;
A
#
# COMPACT_ATOMS: atom_id res chain seq x y z
N PHE A 1 15.95 -7.67 -4.45
CA PHE A 1 17.18 -6.91 -4.73
C PHE A 1 17.01 -5.85 -5.80
N SER A 2 16.92 -6.17 -7.11
CA SER A 2 16.82 -5.10 -8.14
C SER A 2 15.61 -4.17 -7.96
N ARG A 3 14.46 -4.71 -7.54
CA ARG A 3 13.25 -3.91 -7.25
C ARG A 3 13.35 -3.08 -5.97
N ASP A 4 14.08 -3.57 -4.97
CA ASP A 4 14.26 -2.85 -3.70
C ASP A 4 15.24 -1.69 -3.89
N VAL A 5 16.31 -1.91 -4.66
CA VAL A 5 17.30 -0.87 -5.05
C VAL A 5 16.62 0.23 -5.87
N ASP A 6 15.83 -0.13 -6.89
CA ASP A 6 15.07 0.85 -7.68
C ASP A 6 14.09 1.68 -6.82
N THR A 7 13.45 1.05 -5.83
CA THR A 7 12.58 1.76 -4.88
C THR A 7 13.37 2.76 -4.03
N VAL A 8 14.57 2.39 -3.57
CA VAL A 8 15.44 3.25 -2.76
C VAL A 8 15.99 4.41 -3.57
N ASP A 9 16.37 4.17 -4.82
CA ASP A 9 17.07 5.16 -5.63
C ASP A 9 16.11 6.17 -6.28
N ASN A 10 14.91 5.72 -6.68
CA ASN A 10 13.99 6.55 -7.44
C ASN A 10 12.74 6.95 -6.65
N ALA A 11 12.10 5.99 -5.96
CA ALA A 11 10.81 6.23 -5.33
C ALA A 11 10.94 6.99 -4.00
N ILE A 12 11.87 6.58 -3.12
CA ILE A 12 12.05 7.21 -1.80
C ILE A 12 12.43 8.69 -1.92
N PRO A 13 13.41 9.11 -2.75
CA PRO A 13 13.79 10.51 -2.85
C PRO A 13 12.66 11.40 -3.35
N LEU A 14 11.86 10.91 -4.30
CA LEU A 14 10.68 11.61 -4.82
C LEU A 14 9.65 11.84 -3.70
N ILE A 15 9.31 10.79 -2.96
CA ILE A 15 8.33 10.86 -1.86
C ILE A 15 8.82 11.80 -0.75
N ILE A 16 10.09 11.73 -0.38
CA ILE A 16 10.67 12.61 0.64
C ILE A 16 10.63 14.07 0.18
N ARG A 17 10.99 14.34 -1.08
CA ARG A 17 10.94 15.69 -1.65
C ARG A 17 9.53 16.26 -1.57
N ASP A 18 8.54 15.50 -2.04
CA ASP A 18 7.16 15.96 -2.09
C ASP A 18 6.57 16.12 -0.67
N PHE A 19 6.97 15.27 0.27
CA PHE A 19 6.64 15.41 1.70
C PHE A 19 7.21 16.70 2.29
N LEU A 20 8.49 17.00 2.05
CA LEU A 20 9.15 18.21 2.56
C LEU A 20 8.51 19.48 1.99
N ILE A 21 8.25 19.52 0.68
CA ILE A 21 7.59 20.65 0.03
C ILE A 21 6.22 20.90 0.66
N THR A 22 5.41 19.84 0.77
CA THR A 22 4.05 19.95 1.32
C THR A 22 4.07 20.36 2.79
N ALA A 23 4.99 19.81 3.59
CA ALA A 23 5.15 20.17 5.00
C ALA A 23 5.53 21.65 5.17
N CYS A 24 6.46 22.15 4.36
CA CYS A 24 6.83 23.57 4.36
C CYS A 24 5.66 24.47 3.97
N ILE A 25 4.88 24.10 2.95
CA ILE A 25 3.69 24.86 2.51
C ILE A 25 2.64 24.92 3.63
N ILE A 26 2.34 23.78 4.28
CA ILE A 26 1.39 23.73 5.38
C ILE A 26 1.86 24.60 6.55
N LEU A 27 3.16 24.52 6.91
CA LEU A 27 3.70 25.32 8.01
C LEU A 27 3.63 26.83 7.71
N PHE A 28 4.02 27.23 6.51
CA PHE A 28 3.96 28.63 6.08
C PHE A 28 2.52 29.16 6.08
N THR A 29 1.59 28.42 5.48
CA THR A 29 0.17 28.81 5.45
C THR A 29 -0.42 28.91 6.85
N LEU A 30 -0.06 28.01 7.77
CA LEU A 30 -0.47 28.06 9.17
C LEU A 30 -0.01 29.35 9.85
N ILE A 31 1.27 29.70 9.69
CA ILE A 31 1.87 30.91 10.28
C ILE A 31 1.16 32.16 9.74
N VAL A 32 0.96 32.24 8.42
CA VAL A 32 0.28 33.38 7.79
C VAL A 32 -1.14 33.55 8.33
N ILE A 33 -1.92 32.48 8.47
CA ILE A 33 -3.29 32.53 9.01
C ILE A 33 -3.28 33.02 10.46
N LEU A 34 -2.37 32.52 11.30
CA LEU A 34 -2.27 32.90 12.71
C LEU A 34 -1.86 34.37 12.90
N VAL A 35 -0.98 34.90 12.06
CA VAL A 35 -0.58 36.32 12.09
C VAL A 35 -1.72 37.22 11.60
N GLN A 36 -2.42 36.82 10.53
CA GLN A 36 -3.52 37.60 9.97
C GLN A 36 -4.76 37.62 10.90
N SER A 37 -5.06 36.49 11.55
CA SER A 37 -6.20 36.37 12.46
C SER A 37 -5.89 35.41 13.61
N PRO A 38 -5.42 35.92 14.78
CA PRO A 38 -5.08 35.07 15.91
C PRO A 38 -6.29 34.33 16.51
N ILE A 39 -7.50 34.87 16.34
CA ILE A 39 -8.75 34.25 16.82
C ILE A 39 -9.03 32.93 16.08
N PHE A 40 -8.64 32.80 14.81
CA PHE A 40 -8.74 31.55 14.05
C PHE A 40 -7.87 30.42 14.63
N GLY A 41 -6.83 30.75 15.39
CA GLY A 41 -6.00 29.75 16.08
C GLY A 41 -6.79 28.89 17.06
N ALA A 42 -7.81 29.45 17.73
CA ALA A 42 -8.66 28.69 18.64
C ALA A 42 -9.49 27.60 17.93
N VAL A 43 -9.90 27.84 16.68
CA VAL A 43 -10.64 26.88 15.84
C VAL A 43 -9.71 25.85 15.20
N LEU A 44 -8.46 26.23 14.93
CA LEU A 44 -7.45 25.34 14.37
C LEU A 44 -7.09 24.20 15.33
N ILE A 45 -7.00 24.47 16.64
CA ILE A 45 -6.65 23.46 17.65
C ILE A 45 -7.58 22.23 17.62
N PRO A 46 -8.91 22.35 17.72
CA PRO A 46 -9.79 21.19 17.65
C PRO A 46 -9.73 20.48 16.29
N ILE A 47 -9.53 21.23 15.19
CA ILE A 47 -9.36 20.63 13.86
C ILE A 47 -8.11 19.74 13.83
N VAL A 48 -6.96 20.23 14.33
CA VAL A 48 -5.71 19.46 14.38
C VAL A 48 -5.87 18.21 15.24
N VAL A 49 -6.56 18.31 16.38
CA VAL A 49 -6.84 17.15 17.26
C VAL A 49 -7.66 16.08 16.53
N VAL A 50 -8.75 16.48 15.86
CA VAL A 50 -9.58 15.57 15.06
C VAL A 50 -8.74 14.95 13.94
N PHE A 51 -7.91 15.75 13.26
CA PHE A 51 -7.03 15.28 12.21
C PHE A 51 -6.03 14.23 12.72
N MET A 52 -5.42 14.45 13.89
CA MET A 52 -4.51 13.49 14.51
C MET A 52 -5.20 12.18 14.85
N ILE A 53 -6.44 12.21 15.35
CA ILE A 53 -7.22 11.00 15.64
C ILE A 53 -7.46 10.23 14.34
N ILE A 54 -8.01 10.89 13.32
CA ILE A 54 -8.30 10.28 12.01
C ILE A 54 -7.01 9.72 11.39
N GLN A 55 -5.91 10.48 11.41
CA GLN A 55 -4.62 10.08 10.88
C GLN A 55 -4.11 8.81 11.57
N ASN A 56 -4.21 8.73 12.89
CA ASN A 56 -3.78 7.55 13.64
C ASN A 56 -4.60 6.29 13.26
N TYR A 57 -5.92 6.43 13.10
CA TYR A 57 -6.76 5.33 12.63
C TYR A 57 -6.42 4.93 11.19
N TYR A 58 -6.37 5.90 10.28
CA TYR A 58 -6.08 5.68 8.87
C TYR A 58 -4.73 4.98 8.65
N VAL A 59 -3.68 5.45 9.33
CA VAL A 59 -2.33 4.88 9.21
C VAL A 59 -2.28 3.45 9.74
N ARG A 60 -2.99 3.13 10.83
CA ARG A 60 -3.10 1.75 11.34
C ARG A 60 -3.81 0.85 10.33
N THR A 61 -4.96 1.28 9.82
CA THR A 61 -5.77 0.51 8.85
C THR A 61 -5.02 0.30 7.54
N SER A 62 -4.39 1.36 7.00
CA SER A 62 -3.60 1.30 5.75
C SER A 62 -2.45 0.30 5.85
N ARG A 63 -1.72 0.26 6.97
CA ARG A 63 -0.67 -0.74 7.21
C ARG A 63 -1.21 -2.17 7.25
N GLN A 64 -2.35 -2.39 7.89
CA GLN A 64 -2.98 -3.71 7.93
C GLN A 64 -3.46 -4.15 6.54
N LEU A 65 -4.06 -3.24 5.77
CA LEU A 65 -4.50 -3.50 4.41
C LEU A 65 -3.32 -3.88 3.50
N LYS A 66 -2.21 -3.13 3.57
CA LYS A 66 -0.98 -3.42 2.83
C LYS A 66 -0.36 -4.77 3.24
N ARG A 67 -0.48 -5.15 4.51
CA ARG A 67 -0.06 -6.47 5.00
C ARG A 67 -0.92 -7.59 4.40
N ILE A 68 -2.26 -7.44 4.40
CA ILE A 68 -3.18 -8.41 3.82
C ILE A 68 -2.89 -8.60 2.33
N GLU A 69 -2.70 -7.50 1.60
CA GLU A 69 -2.35 -7.56 0.17
C GLU A 69 -1.04 -8.33 -0.08
N SER A 70 -0.02 -8.09 0.75
CA SER A 70 1.25 -8.84 0.66
C SER A 70 1.07 -10.34 0.93
N ILE A 71 0.31 -10.69 1.98
CA ILE A 71 0.02 -12.08 2.35
C ILE A 71 -0.80 -12.80 1.26
N ALA A 72 -1.78 -12.13 0.65
CA ALA A 72 -2.60 -12.70 -0.40
C ALA A 72 -1.80 -12.98 -1.69
N ARG A 73 -0.78 -12.17 -1.97
CA ARG A 73 0.05 -12.27 -3.18
C ARG A 73 1.16 -13.32 -3.08
N SER A 74 1.72 -13.55 -1.90
CA SER A 74 2.84 -14.49 -1.69
C SER A 74 2.58 -15.94 -2.17
N PRO A 75 1.43 -16.58 -1.87
CA PRO A 75 1.14 -17.95 -2.31
C PRO A 75 1.09 -18.14 -3.83
N ILE A 76 0.82 -17.08 -4.60
CA ILE A 76 0.82 -17.11 -6.07
C ILE A 76 2.26 -17.24 -6.57
N TYR A 77 3.19 -16.44 -6.03
CA TYR A 77 4.60 -16.52 -6.41
C TYR A 77 5.23 -17.86 -6.03
N VAL A 78 4.90 -18.40 -4.86
CA VAL A 78 5.38 -19.72 -4.42
C VAL A 78 4.87 -20.82 -5.36
N HIS A 79 3.57 -20.85 -5.64
CA HIS A 79 2.97 -21.83 -6.56
C HIS A 79 3.55 -21.72 -7.97
N PHE A 80 3.80 -20.51 -8.44
CA PHE A 80 4.43 -20.27 -9.74
C PHE A 80 5.87 -20.82 -9.76
N SER A 81 6.67 -20.55 -8.73
CA SER A 81 8.02 -21.09 -8.60
C SER A 81 8.02 -22.63 -8.57
N GLU A 82 7.13 -23.24 -7.78
CA GLU A 82 6.98 -24.70 -7.72
C GLU A 82 6.56 -25.29 -9.08
N SER A 83 5.65 -24.63 -9.79
CA SER A 83 5.20 -25.06 -11.12
C SER A 83 6.32 -24.98 -12.17
N VAL A 84 7.14 -23.93 -12.13
CA VAL A 84 8.27 -23.75 -13.05
C VAL A 84 9.36 -24.78 -12.78
N THR A 85 9.76 -24.97 -11.51
CA THR A 85 10.79 -25.94 -11.14
C THR A 85 10.33 -27.39 -11.33
N GLY A 86 9.05 -27.68 -11.05
CA GLY A 86 8.44 -29.00 -11.19
C GLY A 86 7.86 -29.30 -12.57
N ALA A 87 8.04 -28.42 -13.56
CA ALA A 87 7.34 -28.49 -14.85
C ALA A 87 7.53 -29.82 -15.60
N ALA A 88 8.72 -30.42 -15.50
CA ALA A 88 9.00 -31.72 -16.11
C ALA A 88 8.17 -32.86 -15.47
N VAL A 89 8.05 -32.85 -14.14
CA VAL A 89 7.28 -33.85 -13.38
C VAL A 89 5.79 -33.67 -13.66
N ILE A 90 5.28 -32.44 -13.62
CA ILE A 90 3.86 -32.14 -13.87
C ILE A 90 3.44 -32.63 -15.25
N ARG A 91 4.28 -32.41 -16.28
CA ARG A 91 4.03 -32.92 -17.64
C ARG A 91 4.12 -34.44 -17.72
N ALA A 92 5.09 -35.06 -17.05
CA ALA A 92 5.26 -36.51 -17.04
C ALA A 92 4.07 -37.25 -16.42
N TYR A 93 3.40 -36.64 -15.43
CA TYR A 93 2.20 -37.20 -14.79
C TYR A 93 0.88 -36.70 -15.40
N GLY A 94 0.90 -35.88 -16.45
CA GLY A 94 -0.31 -35.34 -17.08
C GLY A 94 -1.17 -34.43 -16.16
N ALA A 95 -0.58 -33.87 -15.11
CA ALA A 95 -1.30 -33.12 -14.07
C ALA A 95 -1.40 -31.60 -14.32
N THR A 96 -1.17 -31.16 -15.56
CA THR A 96 -1.10 -29.74 -15.96
C THR A 96 -2.41 -28.99 -15.70
N GLU A 97 -3.56 -29.58 -16.05
CA GLU A 97 -4.88 -28.97 -15.86
C GLU A 97 -5.20 -28.71 -14.39
N ARG A 98 -4.85 -29.66 -13.51
CA ARG A 98 -5.02 -29.53 -12.06
C ARG A 98 -4.21 -28.37 -11.48
N PHE A 99 -2.95 -28.23 -11.90
CA PHE A 99 -2.09 -27.12 -11.48
C PHE A 99 -2.56 -25.77 -12.03
N MET A 100 -3.12 -25.75 -13.25
CA MET A 100 -3.70 -24.54 -13.84
C MET A 100 -4.92 -24.06 -13.05
N LEU A 101 -5.86 -24.97 -12.73
CA LEU A 101 -7.06 -24.66 -11.95
C LEU A 101 -6.73 -24.15 -10.54
N GLU A 102 -5.71 -24.73 -9.90
CA GLU A 102 -5.22 -24.29 -8.59
C GLU A 102 -4.59 -22.88 -8.66
N SER A 103 -3.88 -22.58 -9.75
CA SER A 103 -3.31 -21.25 -10.00
C SER A 103 -4.41 -20.19 -10.18
N GLU A 104 -5.42 -20.48 -11.01
CA GLU A 104 -6.58 -19.60 -11.22
C GLU A 104 -7.31 -19.32 -9.90
N ARG A 105 -7.59 -20.35 -9.10
CA ARG A 105 -8.25 -20.20 -7.80
C ARG A 105 -7.47 -19.30 -6.84
N ARG A 106 -6.13 -19.36 -6.85
CA ARG A 106 -5.27 -18.51 -6.01
C ARG A 106 -5.27 -17.05 -6.49
N VAL A 107 -5.29 -16.83 -7.81
CA VAL A 107 -5.38 -15.50 -8.42
C VAL A 107 -6.73 -14.86 -8.13
N ASP A 108 -7.84 -15.58 -8.32
CA ASP A 108 -9.20 -15.10 -8.03
C ASP A 108 -9.34 -14.68 -6.56
N ARG A 109 -8.82 -15.49 -5.64
CA ARG A 109 -8.83 -15.16 -4.21
C ARG A 109 -8.03 -13.87 -3.92
N ASN A 110 -6.90 -13.67 -4.59
CA ASN A 110 -6.11 -12.44 -4.44
C ASN A 110 -6.81 -11.22 -5.05
N GLN A 111 -7.55 -11.39 -6.16
CA GLN A 111 -8.34 -10.32 -6.76
C GLN A 111 -9.38 -9.77 -5.80
N VAL A 112 -10.06 -10.60 -5.01
CA VAL A 112 -11.03 -10.14 -4.00
C VAL A 112 -10.39 -9.16 -3.01
N TYR A 113 -9.21 -9.49 -2.49
CA TYR A 113 -8.48 -8.60 -1.57
C TYR A 113 -7.96 -7.33 -2.25
N TYR A 114 -7.55 -7.44 -3.51
CA TYR A 114 -7.09 -6.30 -4.31
C TYR A 114 -8.23 -5.32 -4.65
N PHE A 115 -9.40 -5.82 -5.02
CA PHE A 115 -10.57 -4.97 -5.25
C PHE A 115 -11.09 -4.36 -3.94
N ALA A 116 -11.09 -5.13 -2.85
CA ALA A 116 -11.42 -4.61 -1.52
C ALA A 116 -10.47 -3.51 -1.07
N SER A 117 -9.16 -3.63 -1.35
CA SER A 117 -8.20 -2.58 -1.01
C SER A 117 -8.39 -1.32 -1.84
N GLN A 118 -8.67 -1.44 -3.14
CA GLN A 118 -8.98 -0.29 -3.98
C GLN A 118 -10.29 0.42 -3.57
N ALA A 119 -11.32 -0.34 -3.20
CA ALA A 119 -12.59 0.21 -2.74
C ALA A 119 -12.47 0.94 -1.39
N ALA A 120 -11.54 0.51 -0.52
CA ALA A 120 -11.28 1.18 0.76
C ALA A 120 -10.42 2.46 0.63
N ILE A 121 -9.73 2.65 -0.51
CA ILE A 121 -8.86 3.79 -0.78
C ILE A 121 -9.59 4.91 -1.55
N ARG A 122 -10.67 4.58 -2.26
CA ARG A 122 -11.58 5.55 -2.90
C ARG A 122 -12.59 6.10 -1.91
#